data_AF-A0A559MBG8-F1
#
_entry.id   AF-A0A559MBG8-F1
#
_cell.length_a   1.000
_cell.length_b   1.000
_cell.length_c   1.000
_cell.angle_alpha   90.00
_cell.angle_beta   90.00
_cell.angle_gamma   90.00
#
_symmetry.space_group_name_H-M   'P 1'
#
loop_
_entity.id
_entity.type
_entity.pdbx_description
1 polymer ?
#
loop_
_entity_poly.entity_id
_entity_poly.type
_entity_poly.pdbx_seq_one_letter_code
_entity_poly.pdbx_strand_id
1 'polypeptide(L)'
;PAAEVLGDRAGSVVGGEPSSRAETYDTHCTEYPRAPSPEVFALEPDPKSADAPSSNAGSVDVLLTRWSEQIFHHGFGTLFGHWVGRNGCPFVNDPTSDIFIAPLKLFGELDACMDKQIDGNLGCAFAALEKRAERRDQIEQSLRRATQSFAAQWLPAVIQRTVGGSFQYEEVVRERWRVSRRDMLKVINRTSYQSVLALYLFGQTPVPSGISEEEEMDGISGVVCTQTALLQLQQLRERPRSCQFNGSGVSGWSDAATGSVTSPNLTQVFLDLESRAYWAAVMWDTTNSVTLNIRSSLTSGLKGACLEPAWRLARGFLVGSFHAKSENWRKKGFEVSDEIAPQIISAAAVGRLYTWRTIASMKEALREGVEESDVLFAWDAFLDALDVFKTTIHPLLSTCERRLHFLGLVERLNWYEVVSHYHLGILILADALEAANRLDLLSQLTETRLDAEQESFNVLRFGLESRYKICGPLEESSNASDVNVNPYSTGQLITTSFIAIDPYPHHVVTSVRLMKKAITRRYRQGSIKLEAYSYLSSTLLEALEQLPQSSKMVQSAREKLQESLQLNV
;
A
#
# COMPACT_ATOMS: atom_id res chain seq x y z
N PRO A 1 25.29 -19.82 -57.31
CA PRO A 1 24.87 -21.19 -57.67
C PRO A 1 23.52 -21.49 -57.01
N ALA A 2 22.40 -21.21 -57.68
CA ALA A 2 21.79 -22.10 -58.69
C ALA A 2 21.52 -23.48 -58.05
N ALA A 3 20.32 -24.04 -58.03
CA ALA A 3 19.08 -23.82 -58.76
C ALA A 3 17.99 -24.64 -58.00
N GLU A 4 16.69 -24.30 -58.05
CA GLU A 4 15.69 -25.02 -58.88
C GLU A 4 15.43 -26.49 -58.40
N VAL A 5 14.22 -27.08 -58.34
CA VAL A 5 12.99 -26.83 -59.09
C VAL A 5 11.95 -27.93 -58.75
N LEU A 6 10.65 -27.57 -58.90
CA LEU A 6 9.44 -28.34 -59.26
C LEU A 6 9.10 -29.63 -58.47
N GLY A 7 7.84 -30.02 -58.34
CA GLY A 7 6.57 -29.60 -58.93
C GLY A 7 5.46 -30.35 -58.19
N ASP A 8 4.21 -29.93 -58.12
CA ASP A 8 3.26 -29.37 -59.07
C ASP A 8 2.09 -30.37 -59.23
N ARG A 9 0.90 -29.79 -59.25
CA ARG A 9 -0.43 -30.31 -59.66
C ARG A 9 -1.19 -31.26 -58.73
N ALA A 10 -2.46 -31.03 -58.37
CA ALA A 10 -3.64 -30.30 -58.89
C ALA A 10 -4.76 -31.26 -59.29
N GLY A 11 -6.00 -30.86 -59.00
CA GLY A 11 -7.24 -31.43 -59.53
C GLY A 11 -8.23 -31.80 -58.41
N SER A 12 -9.19 -30.95 -58.00
CA SER A 12 -10.43 -30.53 -58.71
C SER A 12 -11.44 -31.69 -58.78
N VAL A 13 -12.75 -31.62 -58.51
CA VAL A 13 -13.78 -30.59 -58.20
C VAL A 13 -15.10 -31.38 -57.95
N VAL A 14 -16.16 -30.71 -57.46
CA VAL A 14 -17.59 -31.13 -57.35
C VAL A 14 -17.89 -32.07 -56.17
N GLY A 15 -18.87 -31.86 -55.29
CA GLY A 15 -20.08 -31.04 -55.27
C GLY A 15 -21.27 -31.93 -54.86
N GLY A 16 -22.18 -31.43 -54.03
CA GLY A 16 -23.52 -32.02 -53.83
C GLY A 16 -23.90 -32.37 -52.38
N GLU A 17 -24.68 -31.49 -51.75
CA GLU A 17 -25.79 -31.92 -50.89
C GLU A 17 -26.90 -32.51 -51.80
N PRO A 18 -27.71 -33.50 -51.38
CA PRO A 18 -28.88 -33.20 -50.52
C PRO A 18 -29.35 -34.30 -49.55
N SER A 19 -29.99 -33.85 -48.47
CA SER A 19 -31.30 -34.25 -47.91
C SER A 19 -31.80 -35.72 -47.97
N SER A 20 -32.45 -36.09 -46.86
CA SER A 20 -33.53 -37.08 -46.67
C SER A 20 -33.12 -38.55 -46.52
N ARG A 21 -33.80 -39.44 -45.78
CA ARG A 21 -34.84 -39.45 -44.73
C ARG A 21 -35.11 -40.96 -44.48
N ALA A 22 -35.61 -41.32 -43.28
CA ALA A 22 -36.31 -42.57 -42.94
C ALA A 22 -35.45 -43.86 -42.84
N GLU A 23 -35.69 -44.84 -41.95
CA GLU A 23 -36.82 -45.16 -41.06
C GLU A 23 -36.34 -46.27 -40.08
N THR A 24 -36.53 -46.07 -38.77
CA THR A 24 -37.41 -46.83 -37.83
C THR A 24 -36.99 -48.25 -37.41
N TYR A 25 -36.89 -48.45 -36.09
CA TYR A 25 -37.74 -49.38 -35.34
C TYR A 25 -37.86 -48.92 -33.87
N ASP A 26 -39.09 -48.53 -33.51
CA ASP A 26 -39.67 -48.31 -32.18
C ASP A 26 -39.71 -49.65 -31.38
N THR A 27 -39.91 -49.72 -30.06
CA THR A 27 -41.13 -49.28 -29.36
C THR A 27 -41.03 -49.33 -27.83
N HIS A 28 -41.81 -48.41 -27.21
CA HIS A 28 -42.43 -48.34 -25.87
C HIS A 28 -41.83 -47.31 -24.88
N CYS A 29 -42.32 -46.05 -24.82
CA CYS A 29 -43.60 -45.49 -24.27
C CYS A 29 -43.67 -45.52 -22.73
N THR A 30 -44.02 -44.46 -21.97
CA THR A 30 -45.09 -43.44 -22.11
C THR A 30 -44.81 -42.35 -21.03
N GLU A 31 -44.67 -41.05 -21.35
CA GLU A 31 -45.67 -39.96 -21.43
C GLU A 31 -45.89 -39.09 -20.16
N TYR A 32 -45.65 -37.79 -20.34
CA TYR A 32 -46.10 -36.65 -19.54
C TYR A 32 -47.53 -36.24 -19.93
N PRO A 33 -48.28 -35.52 -19.06
CA PRO A 33 -49.40 -34.70 -19.51
C PRO A 33 -49.10 -33.18 -19.51
N ARG A 34 -49.76 -32.52 -20.47
CA ARG A 34 -49.83 -31.09 -20.79
C ARG A 34 -50.51 -30.22 -19.72
N ALA A 35 -50.22 -28.92 -19.84
CA ALA A 35 -50.92 -27.78 -19.26
C ALA A 35 -52.43 -27.72 -19.56
N PRO A 36 -53.18 -26.99 -18.70
CA PRO A 36 -54.28 -26.15 -19.13
C PRO A 36 -54.19 -24.71 -18.58
N SER A 37 -54.85 -23.79 -19.28
CA SER A 37 -55.28 -22.45 -18.83
C SER A 37 -56.73 -22.27 -19.32
N PRO A 38 -57.54 -21.29 -18.88
CA PRO A 38 -57.60 -20.51 -17.63
C PRO A 38 -59.00 -20.57 -16.95
N GLU A 39 -59.15 -20.19 -15.68
CA GLU A 39 -60.43 -19.70 -15.12
C GLU A 39 -60.19 -18.87 -13.82
N VAL A 40 -61.10 -17.94 -13.55
CA VAL A 40 -60.93 -16.67 -12.81
C VAL A 40 -61.55 -16.71 -11.41
N PHE A 41 -61.09 -15.80 -10.52
CA PHE A 41 -61.59 -15.34 -9.20
C PHE A 41 -61.09 -16.15 -7.98
N ALA A 42 -60.62 -15.58 -6.87
CA ALA A 42 -60.84 -14.26 -6.28
C ALA A 42 -59.63 -13.73 -5.49
N LEU A 43 -59.54 -12.40 -5.38
CA LEU A 43 -58.61 -11.64 -4.55
C LEU A 43 -58.96 -11.77 -3.06
N GLU A 44 -57.97 -12.09 -2.22
CA GLU A 44 -57.88 -11.61 -0.84
C GLU A 44 -56.53 -10.90 -0.62
N PRO A 45 -56.49 -9.81 0.17
CA PRO A 45 -55.35 -8.91 0.23
C PRO A 45 -54.28 -9.39 1.21
N ASP A 46 -53.03 -9.48 0.74
CA ASP A 46 -51.87 -9.60 1.61
C ASP A 46 -51.73 -8.37 2.53
N PRO A 47 -51.36 -8.56 3.81
CA PRO A 47 -51.13 -7.47 4.73
C PRO A 47 -49.87 -6.72 4.31
N LYS A 48 -50.04 -5.43 3.97
CA LYS A 48 -48.95 -4.47 3.76
C LYS A 48 -48.02 -4.44 4.98
N SER A 49 -46.84 -5.05 4.88
CA SER A 49 -45.68 -4.61 5.66
C SER A 49 -45.07 -3.42 4.95
N ALA A 50 -45.33 -2.23 5.48
CA ALA A 50 -44.67 -1.02 5.08
C ALA A 50 -43.22 -1.03 5.62
N ASP A 51 -42.29 -1.63 4.88
CA ASP A 51 -40.87 -1.36 5.07
C ASP A 51 -40.48 -0.17 4.19
N ALA A 52 -40.58 1.03 4.76
CA ALA A 52 -39.84 2.16 4.27
C ALA A 52 -38.34 1.90 4.54
N PRO A 53 -37.43 2.06 3.56
CA PRO A 53 -36.01 1.99 3.86
C PRO A 53 -35.69 3.10 4.86
N SER A 54 -35.15 2.71 6.02
CA SER A 54 -34.87 3.65 7.11
C SER A 54 -33.96 4.78 6.61
N SER A 55 -34.43 6.02 6.72
CA SER A 55 -33.66 7.23 6.40
C SER A 55 -32.33 7.32 7.18
N ASN A 56 -32.23 6.59 8.29
CA ASN A 56 -31.03 6.49 9.13
C ASN A 56 -29.89 5.69 8.48
N ALA A 57 -30.18 4.65 7.67
CA ALA A 57 -29.13 3.84 7.04
C ALA A 57 -28.31 4.63 6.00
N GLY A 58 -28.98 5.48 5.21
CA GLY A 58 -28.32 6.39 4.27
C GLY A 58 -27.46 7.46 4.96
N SER A 59 -27.91 7.95 6.13
CA SER A 59 -27.16 8.94 6.93
C SER A 59 -25.88 8.37 7.52
N VAL A 60 -25.92 7.12 8.03
CA VAL A 60 -24.76 6.43 8.58
C VAL A 60 -23.72 6.12 7.50
N ASP A 61 -24.13 5.65 6.32
CA ASP A 61 -23.20 5.28 5.26
C ASP A 61 -22.41 6.49 4.71
N VAL A 62 -23.10 7.62 4.55
CA VAL A 62 -22.49 8.90 4.17
C VAL A 62 -21.48 9.37 5.23
N LEU A 63 -21.84 9.23 6.50
CA LEU A 63 -20.96 9.59 7.61
C LEU A 63 -19.70 8.72 7.67
N LEU A 64 -19.83 7.39 7.58
CA LEU A 64 -18.70 6.46 7.56
C LEU A 64 -17.79 6.71 6.36
N THR A 65 -18.36 7.09 5.22
CA THR A 65 -17.60 7.51 4.04
C THR A 65 -16.74 8.74 4.35
N ARG A 66 -17.34 9.81 4.90
CA ARG A 66 -16.61 11.03 5.25
C ARG A 66 -15.52 10.79 6.29
N TRP A 67 -15.78 9.96 7.31
CA TRP A 67 -14.77 9.59 8.30
C TRP A 67 -13.63 8.77 7.70
N SER A 68 -13.94 7.85 6.77
CA SER A 68 -12.93 7.06 6.05
C SER A 68 -11.98 7.98 5.25
N GLU A 69 -12.51 9.03 4.63
CA GLU A 69 -11.71 10.03 3.93
C GLU A 69 -10.79 10.81 4.88
N GLN A 70 -11.30 11.22 6.05
CA GLN A 70 -10.48 11.91 7.06
C GLN A 70 -9.38 11.01 7.62
N ILE A 71 -9.68 9.76 7.97
CA ILE A 71 -8.71 8.76 8.43
C ILE A 71 -7.63 8.54 7.37
N PHE A 72 -8.04 8.35 6.11
CA PHE A 72 -7.11 8.17 5.01
C PHE A 72 -6.19 9.39 4.86
N HIS A 73 -6.73 10.60 4.89
CA HIS A 73 -5.96 11.82 4.72
C HIS A 73 -4.95 12.04 5.85
N HIS A 74 -5.39 11.86 7.10
CA HIS A 74 -4.58 12.12 8.29
C HIS A 74 -3.54 11.05 8.60
N GLY A 75 -3.79 9.79 8.23
CA GLY A 75 -2.85 8.67 8.35
C GLY A 75 -2.00 8.52 7.09
N PHE A 76 -2.45 7.65 6.17
CA PHE A 76 -1.71 7.31 4.96
C PHE A 76 -1.37 8.53 4.09
N GLY A 77 -2.34 9.39 3.80
CA GLY A 77 -2.18 10.53 2.88
C GLY A 77 -1.11 11.51 3.34
N THR A 78 -1.09 11.81 4.64
CA THR A 78 -0.13 12.72 5.27
C THR A 78 1.30 12.16 5.20
N LEU A 79 1.49 10.90 5.57
CA LEU A 79 2.80 10.23 5.54
C LEU A 79 3.32 10.07 4.11
N PHE A 80 2.48 9.53 3.22
CA PHE A 80 2.80 9.36 1.80
C PHE A 80 3.25 10.69 1.18
N GLY A 81 2.50 11.76 1.41
CA GLY A 81 2.74 13.03 0.75
C GLY A 81 4.06 13.70 1.14
N HIS A 82 4.55 13.47 2.37
CA HIS A 82 5.89 13.91 2.77
C HIS A 82 6.98 13.03 2.14
N TRP A 83 6.76 11.71 2.06
CA TRP A 83 7.74 10.79 1.47
C TRP A 83 7.93 10.98 -0.04
N VAL A 84 6.92 11.49 -0.75
CA VAL A 84 7.06 11.85 -2.17
C VAL A 84 7.25 13.35 -2.39
N GLY A 85 7.23 14.16 -1.32
CA GLY A 85 7.35 15.62 -1.36
C GLY A 85 8.80 16.11 -1.43
N ARG A 86 9.00 17.42 -1.20
CA ARG A 86 10.34 18.04 -1.23
C ARG A 86 11.27 17.42 -0.19
N ASN A 87 12.46 17.00 -0.61
CA ASN A 87 13.44 16.22 0.18
C ASN A 87 13.01 14.79 0.54
N GLY A 88 11.77 14.38 0.24
CA GLY A 88 11.32 12.99 0.37
C GLY A 88 11.57 12.17 -0.90
N CYS A 89 11.58 12.81 -2.07
CA CYS A 89 11.90 12.18 -3.35
C CYS A 89 13.33 12.53 -3.81
N PRO A 90 14.26 11.56 -3.91
CA PRO A 90 15.63 11.82 -4.34
C PRO A 90 15.77 12.07 -5.86
N PHE A 91 14.70 11.88 -6.63
CA PHE A 91 14.71 12.03 -8.09
C PHE A 91 14.40 13.45 -8.55
N VAL A 92 13.83 14.29 -7.67
CA VAL A 92 13.41 15.65 -8.00
C VAL A 92 14.18 16.63 -7.13
N ASN A 93 15.05 17.42 -7.75
CA ASN A 93 15.85 18.44 -7.07
C ASN A 93 15.32 19.84 -7.38
N ASP A 94 14.07 20.08 -6.97
CA ASP A 94 13.43 21.40 -7.07
C ASP A 94 13.18 21.99 -5.67
N PRO A 95 13.93 23.03 -5.27
CA PRO A 95 13.74 23.73 -4.00
C PRO A 95 12.36 24.40 -3.87
N THR A 96 11.71 24.72 -5.00
CA THR A 96 10.40 25.38 -5.04
C THR A 96 9.22 24.42 -4.96
N SER A 97 9.49 23.11 -5.06
CA SER A 97 8.46 22.09 -4.99
C SER A 97 7.77 21.97 -3.63
N ASP A 98 6.53 21.49 -3.65
CA ASP A 98 5.73 21.29 -2.46
C ASP A 98 6.38 20.30 -1.48
N ILE A 99 6.39 20.65 -0.19
CA ILE A 99 6.84 19.76 0.89
C ILE A 99 5.95 18.52 0.99
N PHE A 100 4.69 18.66 0.61
CA PHE A 100 3.65 17.67 0.74
C PHE A 100 2.85 17.56 -0.56
N ILE A 101 2.69 16.34 -1.07
CA ILE A 101 1.86 16.08 -2.26
C ILE A 101 0.89 14.92 -1.96
N ALA A 102 -0.40 15.22 -1.84
CA ALA A 102 -1.41 14.21 -1.53
C ALA A 102 -1.45 13.09 -2.60
N PRO A 103 -1.63 11.81 -2.22
CA PRO A 103 -1.63 10.68 -3.17
C PRO A 103 -2.71 10.83 -4.24
N LEU A 104 -3.94 11.16 -3.85
CA LEU A 104 -5.05 11.32 -4.80
C LEU A 104 -4.78 12.43 -5.82
N LYS A 105 -4.12 13.53 -5.38
CA LYS A 105 -3.70 14.64 -6.25
C LYS A 105 -2.60 14.18 -7.21
N LEU A 106 -1.54 13.54 -6.70
CA LEU A 106 -0.40 13.09 -7.51
C LEU A 106 -0.84 12.19 -8.68
N PHE A 107 -1.57 11.11 -8.37
CA PHE A 107 -1.96 10.14 -9.39
C PHE A 107 -3.08 10.68 -10.30
N GLY A 108 -3.99 11.53 -9.77
CA GLY A 108 -5.01 12.19 -10.58
C GLY A 108 -4.46 13.24 -11.55
N GLU A 109 -3.47 14.03 -11.15
CA GLU A 109 -2.80 15.00 -12.03
C GLU A 109 -2.01 14.30 -13.15
N LEU A 110 -1.40 13.14 -12.86
CA LEU A 110 -0.74 12.33 -13.87
C LEU A 110 -1.71 11.81 -14.94
N ASP A 111 -2.86 11.27 -14.52
CA ASP A 111 -3.90 10.83 -15.48
C ASP A 111 -4.47 12.01 -16.27
N ALA A 112 -4.73 13.15 -15.62
CA ALA A 112 -5.19 14.36 -16.30
C ALA A 112 -4.15 14.89 -17.33
N CYS A 113 -2.86 14.76 -17.04
CA CYS A 113 -1.80 15.11 -17.98
C CYS A 113 -1.76 14.14 -19.17
N MET A 114 -1.91 12.83 -18.93
CA MET A 114 -1.94 11.81 -19.97
C MET A 114 -3.14 12.02 -20.92
N ASP A 115 -4.31 12.36 -20.37
CA ASP A 115 -5.51 12.62 -21.16
C ASP A 115 -5.35 13.85 -22.07
N LYS A 116 -4.81 14.97 -21.55
CA LYS A 116 -4.52 16.18 -22.33
C LYS A 116 -3.56 15.92 -23.50
N GLN A 117 -2.59 15.03 -23.32
CA GLN A 117 -1.62 14.69 -24.37
C GLN A 117 -2.27 13.89 -25.51
N ILE A 118 -3.23 13.01 -25.19
CA ILE A 118 -3.95 12.23 -26.20
C ILE A 118 -4.90 13.16 -26.99
N ASP A 119 -5.56 14.09 -26.32
CA ASP A 119 -6.50 15.03 -26.94
C ASP A 119 -5.81 16.08 -27.83
N GLY A 120 -4.55 16.45 -27.52
CA GLY A 120 -3.75 17.34 -28.37
C GLY A 120 -3.23 16.70 -29.66
N ASN A 121 -3.10 15.37 -29.69
CA ASN A 121 -2.51 14.62 -30.80
C ASN A 121 -3.54 14.01 -31.77
N LEU A 122 -4.77 13.80 -31.32
CA LEU A 122 -5.86 13.27 -32.14
C LEU A 122 -7.04 14.22 -32.01
N GLY A 123 -7.51 14.77 -33.13
CA GLY A 123 -8.82 15.43 -33.21
C GLY A 123 -9.93 14.43 -32.90
N CYS A 124 -10.12 14.10 -31.62
CA CYS A 124 -10.96 13.02 -31.15
C CYS A 124 -12.44 13.32 -31.44
N ALA A 125 -13.13 12.33 -32.02
CA ALA A 125 -14.59 12.37 -32.16
C ALA A 125 -15.28 12.40 -30.79
N PHE A 126 -16.41 13.11 -30.69
CA PHE A 126 -17.18 13.31 -29.45
C PHE A 126 -17.48 12.00 -28.69
N ALA A 127 -17.85 10.92 -29.41
CA ALA A 127 -18.12 9.60 -28.81
C ALA A 127 -16.89 8.93 -28.16
N ALA A 128 -15.67 9.27 -28.60
CA ALA A 128 -14.45 8.76 -27.98
C ALA A 128 -14.12 9.51 -26.68
N LEU A 129 -14.49 10.79 -26.59
CA LEU A 129 -14.37 11.59 -25.36
C LEU A 129 -15.35 11.13 -24.28
N GLU A 130 -16.60 10.83 -24.67
CA GLU A 130 -17.63 10.32 -23.75
C GLU A 130 -17.24 8.98 -23.12
N LYS A 131 -16.83 8.00 -23.94
CA LYS A 131 -16.33 6.70 -23.44
C LYS A 131 -15.11 6.83 -22.53
N ARG A 132 -14.25 7.83 -22.75
CA ARG A 132 -13.10 8.10 -21.87
C ARG A 132 -13.51 8.71 -20.55
N ALA A 133 -14.44 9.67 -20.57
CA ALA A 133 -14.99 10.26 -19.36
C ALA A 133 -15.66 9.18 -18.49
N GLU A 134 -16.49 8.33 -19.08
CA GLU A 134 -17.09 7.18 -18.38
C GLU A 134 -16.03 6.25 -17.77
N ARG A 135 -14.95 5.97 -18.50
CA ARG A 135 -13.84 5.14 -17.99
C ARG A 135 -13.16 5.78 -16.79
N ARG A 136 -12.91 7.09 -16.85
CA ARG A 136 -12.30 7.88 -15.78
C ARG A 136 -13.17 7.87 -14.52
N ASP A 137 -14.46 8.14 -14.68
CA ASP A 137 -15.43 8.14 -13.57
C ASP A 137 -15.48 6.77 -12.89
N GLN A 138 -15.43 5.69 -13.66
CA GLN A 138 -15.40 4.34 -13.11
C GLN A 138 -14.08 4.01 -12.38
N ILE A 139 -12.92 4.48 -12.88
CA ILE A 139 -11.63 4.32 -12.18
C ILE A 139 -11.65 5.12 -10.87
N GLU A 140 -12.13 6.36 -10.90
CA GLU A 140 -12.25 7.20 -9.71
C GLU A 140 -13.17 6.53 -8.66
N GLN A 141 -14.29 5.95 -9.09
CA GLN A 141 -15.18 5.21 -8.22
C GLN A 141 -14.48 3.98 -7.59
N SER A 142 -13.71 3.21 -8.36
CA SER A 142 -12.93 2.08 -7.83
C SER A 142 -11.84 2.55 -6.85
N LEU A 143 -11.13 3.65 -7.15
CA LEU A 143 -10.14 4.24 -6.24
C LEU A 143 -10.78 4.71 -4.94
N ARG A 144 -11.97 5.33 -5.01
CA ARG A 144 -12.73 5.76 -3.82
C ARG A 144 -13.12 4.56 -2.96
N ARG A 145 -13.59 3.47 -3.57
CA ARG A 145 -13.91 2.21 -2.87
C ARG A 145 -12.67 1.57 -2.24
N ALA A 146 -11.53 1.57 -2.93
CA ALA A 146 -10.26 1.09 -2.38
C ALA A 146 -9.80 1.93 -1.18
N THR A 147 -9.91 3.26 -1.29
CA THR A 147 -9.61 4.21 -0.21
C THR A 147 -10.49 3.97 1.01
N GLN A 148 -11.80 3.81 0.80
CA GLN A 148 -12.75 3.52 1.87
C GLN A 148 -12.49 2.15 2.50
N SER A 149 -12.25 1.12 1.69
CA SER A 149 -11.94 -0.23 2.17
C SER A 149 -10.65 -0.26 2.99
N PHE A 150 -9.64 0.49 2.57
CA PHE A 150 -8.42 0.68 3.35
C PHE A 150 -8.78 1.33 4.69
N ALA A 151 -9.29 2.56 4.67
CA ALA A 151 -9.54 3.34 5.89
C ALA A 151 -10.59 2.72 6.85
N ALA A 152 -11.51 1.90 6.33
CA ALA A 152 -12.59 1.31 7.13
C ALA A 152 -12.07 0.51 8.34
N GLN A 153 -10.87 -0.07 8.25
CA GLN A 153 -10.32 -0.88 9.33
C GLN A 153 -10.05 -0.10 10.61
N TRP A 154 -9.78 1.19 10.48
CA TRP A 154 -9.50 2.09 11.59
C TRP A 154 -10.76 2.74 12.16
N LEU A 155 -11.92 2.63 11.49
CA LEU A 155 -13.19 3.18 12.00
C LEU A 155 -13.54 2.70 13.41
N PRO A 156 -13.43 1.40 13.77
CA PRO A 156 -13.68 0.95 15.14
C PRO A 156 -12.71 1.60 16.13
N ALA A 157 -11.41 1.60 15.84
CA ALA A 157 -10.38 2.11 16.74
C ALA A 157 -10.50 3.63 17.00
N VAL A 158 -10.94 4.37 15.98
CA VAL A 158 -11.06 5.83 15.98
C VAL A 158 -12.43 6.25 16.56
N ILE A 159 -13.53 5.61 16.14
CA ILE A 159 -14.90 6.03 16.51
C ILE A 159 -15.39 5.38 17.82
N GLN A 160 -15.11 4.09 18.10
CA GLN A 160 -15.58 3.43 19.33
C GLN A 160 -14.97 4.05 20.60
N ARG A 161 -13.73 4.57 20.53
CA ARG A 161 -13.10 5.31 21.63
C ARG A 161 -13.79 6.64 21.95
N THR A 162 -14.63 7.12 21.03
CA THR A 162 -15.27 8.44 21.10
C THR A 162 -16.76 8.34 21.42
N VAL A 163 -17.44 7.25 21.04
CA VAL A 163 -18.90 7.11 21.18
C VAL A 163 -19.24 5.77 21.83
N GLY A 164 -19.93 5.81 22.98
CA GLY A 164 -20.29 4.64 23.82
C GLY A 164 -21.40 3.73 23.25
N GLY A 165 -21.44 3.51 21.93
CA GLY A 165 -22.44 2.68 21.25
C GLY A 165 -21.83 1.49 20.49
N SER A 166 -22.46 0.32 20.60
CA SER A 166 -22.09 -0.89 19.84
C SER A 166 -22.60 -0.80 18.39
N PHE A 167 -21.92 -0.06 17.53
CA PHE A 167 -22.10 -0.18 16.09
C PHE A 167 -21.43 -1.45 15.56
N GLN A 168 -22.12 -2.21 14.69
CA GLN A 168 -21.55 -3.40 14.02
C GLN A 168 -20.60 -2.99 12.88
N TYR A 169 -19.48 -2.35 13.23
CA TYR A 169 -18.47 -1.93 12.24
C TYR A 169 -17.86 -3.11 11.47
N GLU A 170 -17.86 -4.31 12.04
CA GLU A 170 -17.28 -5.50 11.43
C GLU A 170 -17.93 -5.87 10.09
N GLU A 171 -19.27 -5.78 9.99
CA GLU A 171 -19.97 -6.05 8.73
C GLU A 171 -19.67 -4.97 7.70
N VAL A 172 -19.59 -3.69 8.12
CA VAL A 172 -19.22 -2.60 7.22
C VAL A 172 -17.81 -2.78 6.67
N VAL A 173 -16.84 -3.15 7.52
CA VAL A 173 -15.46 -3.41 7.10
C VAL A 173 -15.41 -4.57 6.11
N ARG A 174 -16.12 -5.68 6.39
CA ARG A 174 -16.21 -6.84 5.49
C ARG A 174 -16.86 -6.46 4.15
N GLU A 175 -17.98 -5.76 4.15
CA GLU A 175 -18.67 -5.39 2.91
C GLU A 175 -17.84 -4.42 2.06
N ARG A 176 -17.21 -3.40 2.66
CA ARG A 176 -16.33 -2.47 1.94
C ARG A 176 -15.15 -3.21 1.31
N TRP A 177 -14.57 -4.17 2.02
CA TRP A 177 -13.51 -5.02 1.50
C TRP A 177 -13.97 -5.87 0.32
N ARG A 178 -15.12 -6.55 0.42
CA ARG A 178 -15.70 -7.37 -0.66
C ARG A 178 -16.00 -6.54 -1.91
N VAL A 179 -16.63 -5.37 -1.74
CA VAL A 179 -16.94 -4.44 -2.85
C VAL A 179 -15.67 -4.01 -3.56
N SER A 180 -14.66 -3.58 -2.80
CA SER A 180 -13.37 -3.15 -3.35
C SER A 180 -12.67 -4.30 -4.07
N ARG A 181 -12.64 -5.50 -3.49
CA ARG A 181 -12.02 -6.68 -4.07
C ARG A 181 -12.63 -7.06 -5.41
N ARG A 182 -13.97 -7.03 -5.53
CA ARG A 182 -14.68 -7.29 -6.80
C ARG A 182 -14.28 -6.32 -7.90
N ASP A 183 -14.01 -5.07 -7.55
CA ASP A 183 -13.60 -4.06 -8.53
C ASP A 183 -12.15 -4.24 -9.01
N MET A 184 -11.27 -4.88 -8.25
CA MET A 184 -9.86 -5.03 -8.62
C MET A 184 -9.65 -5.73 -9.97
N LEU A 185 -10.51 -6.70 -10.33
CA LEU A 185 -10.48 -7.32 -11.66
C LEU A 185 -10.70 -6.29 -12.78
N LYS A 186 -11.58 -5.30 -12.57
CA LYS A 186 -11.82 -4.22 -13.52
C LYS A 186 -10.63 -3.26 -13.56
N VAL A 187 -10.05 -2.95 -12.39
CA VAL A 187 -8.92 -2.02 -12.26
C VAL A 187 -7.65 -2.57 -12.93
N ILE A 188 -7.38 -3.87 -12.80
CA ILE A 188 -6.27 -4.56 -13.51
C ILE A 188 -6.35 -4.37 -15.03
N ASN A 189 -7.58 -4.36 -15.57
CA ASN A 189 -7.82 -4.19 -17.01
C ASN A 189 -7.89 -2.72 -17.47
N ARG A 190 -7.59 -1.76 -16.58
CA ARG A 190 -7.71 -0.32 -16.84
C ARG A 190 -6.46 0.41 -16.39
N THR A 191 -5.34 0.18 -17.07
CA THR A 191 -4.06 0.82 -16.74
C THR A 191 -4.16 2.35 -16.73
N SER A 192 -3.99 2.95 -15.55
CA SER A 192 -3.94 4.39 -15.29
C SER A 192 -3.17 4.62 -13.98
N TYR A 193 -2.71 5.84 -13.72
CA TYR A 193 -2.04 6.17 -12.47
C TYR A 193 -2.99 6.00 -11.27
N GLN A 194 -4.27 6.38 -11.39
CA GLN A 194 -5.27 6.14 -10.36
C GLN A 194 -5.54 4.64 -10.15
N SER A 195 -5.48 3.82 -11.20
CA SER A 195 -5.56 2.35 -11.06
C SER A 195 -4.37 1.77 -10.31
N VAL A 196 -3.16 2.27 -10.55
CA VAL A 196 -1.97 1.90 -9.78
C VAL A 196 -2.18 2.18 -8.29
N LEU A 197 -2.67 3.38 -7.95
CA LEU A 197 -2.95 3.72 -6.56
C LEU A 197 -4.07 2.85 -5.96
N ALA A 198 -5.15 2.59 -6.70
CA ALA A 198 -6.26 1.75 -6.22
C ALA A 198 -5.80 0.31 -5.92
N LEU A 199 -5.02 -0.28 -6.83
CA LEU A 199 -4.44 -1.62 -6.66
C LEU A 199 -3.49 -1.67 -5.47
N TYR A 200 -2.64 -0.64 -5.30
CA TYR A 200 -1.73 -0.57 -4.16
C TYR A 200 -2.49 -0.45 -2.84
N LEU A 201 -3.45 0.48 -2.73
CA LEU A 201 -4.24 0.68 -1.52
C LEU A 201 -4.98 -0.60 -1.13
N PHE A 202 -5.68 -1.25 -2.08
CA PHE A 202 -6.32 -2.53 -1.79
C PHE A 202 -5.30 -3.61 -1.43
N GLY A 203 -4.15 -3.65 -2.11
CA GLY A 203 -3.07 -4.59 -1.81
C GLY A 203 -2.51 -4.46 -0.40
N GLN A 204 -2.55 -3.25 0.18
CA GLN A 204 -2.16 -2.97 1.55
C GLN A 204 -3.29 -3.14 2.56
N THR A 205 -4.55 -3.27 2.14
CA THR A 205 -5.70 -3.46 3.02
C THR A 205 -5.67 -4.88 3.63
N PRO A 206 -5.51 -5.03 4.95
CA PRO A 206 -5.55 -6.34 5.59
C PRO A 206 -6.86 -7.11 5.33
N VAL A 207 -6.82 -8.43 5.37
CA VAL A 207 -8.04 -9.24 5.31
C VAL A 207 -8.84 -9.04 6.61
N PRO A 208 -10.13 -8.66 6.53
CA PRO A 208 -10.95 -8.51 7.73
C PRO A 208 -11.16 -9.84 8.46
N SER A 209 -11.32 -9.78 9.77
CA SER A 209 -11.76 -10.90 10.58
C SER A 209 -13.17 -11.36 10.17
N GLY A 210 -13.40 -12.67 10.23
CA GLY A 210 -14.66 -13.29 9.81
C GLY A 210 -14.75 -13.62 8.32
N ILE A 211 -13.72 -13.31 7.52
CA ILE A 211 -13.56 -13.85 6.16
C ILE A 211 -12.99 -15.28 6.26
N SER A 212 -13.68 -16.26 5.67
CA SER A 212 -13.21 -17.66 5.68
C SER A 212 -12.02 -17.85 4.74
N GLU A 213 -11.26 -18.93 4.92
CA GLU A 213 -10.13 -19.23 4.03
C GLU A 213 -10.62 -19.51 2.60
N GLU A 214 -11.78 -20.15 2.43
CA GLU A 214 -12.38 -20.39 1.11
C GLU A 214 -12.76 -19.07 0.42
N GLU A 215 -13.39 -18.13 1.13
CA GLU A 215 -13.71 -16.80 0.59
C GLU A 215 -12.42 -16.04 0.24
N GLU A 216 -11.39 -16.13 1.08
CA GLU A 216 -10.07 -15.54 0.82
C GLU A 216 -9.41 -16.14 -0.43
N MET A 217 -9.61 -17.43 -0.72
CA MET A 217 -9.09 -18.08 -1.92
C MET A 217 -9.89 -17.77 -3.21
N ASP A 218 -11.17 -17.41 -3.11
CA ASP A 218 -12.08 -17.17 -4.25
C ASP A 218 -11.95 -15.77 -4.88
N GLY A 219 -10.73 -15.23 -5.00
CA GLY A 219 -10.52 -13.93 -5.65
C GLY A 219 -9.08 -13.45 -5.70
N ILE A 220 -8.88 -12.19 -6.12
CA ILE A 220 -7.54 -11.62 -6.22
C ILE A 220 -6.96 -11.38 -4.82
N SER A 221 -5.69 -11.77 -4.63
CA SER A 221 -4.93 -11.50 -3.40
C SER A 221 -4.30 -10.11 -3.42
N GLY A 222 -4.06 -9.53 -2.23
CA GLY A 222 -3.42 -8.22 -2.12
C GLY A 222 -2.00 -8.16 -2.72
N VAL A 223 -1.27 -9.29 -2.68
CA VAL A 223 0.06 -9.41 -3.30
C VAL A 223 -0.04 -9.26 -4.82
N VAL A 224 -1.01 -9.94 -5.46
CA VAL A 224 -1.23 -9.83 -6.92
C VAL A 224 -1.62 -8.41 -7.30
N CYS A 225 -2.50 -7.76 -6.51
CA CYS A 225 -2.85 -6.35 -6.74
C CYS A 225 -1.61 -5.46 -6.68
N THR A 226 -0.76 -5.63 -5.66
CA THR A 226 0.45 -4.80 -5.52
C THR A 226 1.44 -5.04 -6.66
N GLN A 227 1.72 -6.29 -7.03
CA GLN A 227 2.59 -6.61 -8.17
C GLN A 227 2.05 -6.03 -9.49
N THR A 228 0.73 -6.11 -9.68
CA THR A 228 0.08 -5.54 -10.86
C THR A 228 0.17 -4.02 -10.87
N ALA A 229 0.08 -3.36 -9.71
CA ALA A 229 0.29 -1.92 -9.59
C ALA A 229 1.71 -1.51 -10.03
N LEU A 230 2.74 -2.25 -9.60
CA LEU A 230 4.13 -2.02 -10.00
C LEU A 230 4.32 -2.19 -11.51
N LEU A 231 3.76 -3.26 -12.08
CA LEU A 231 3.81 -3.54 -13.52
C LEU A 231 3.11 -2.45 -14.34
N GLN A 232 1.89 -2.06 -13.94
CA GLN A 232 1.14 -1.00 -14.62
C GLN A 232 1.90 0.33 -14.59
N LEU A 233 2.55 0.66 -13.48
CA LEU A 233 3.36 1.87 -13.39
C LEU A 233 4.57 1.81 -14.34
N GLN A 234 5.28 0.68 -14.43
CA GLN A 234 6.37 0.52 -15.40
C GLN A 234 5.87 0.73 -16.83
N GLN A 235 4.75 0.10 -17.20
CA GLN A 235 4.13 0.27 -18.52
C GLN A 235 3.75 1.73 -18.80
N LEU A 236 3.18 2.42 -17.82
CA LEU A 236 2.81 3.84 -17.93
C LEU A 236 4.03 4.75 -18.13
N ARG A 237 5.19 4.40 -17.56
CA ARG A 237 6.43 5.16 -17.72
C ARG A 237 7.15 4.90 -19.03
N GLU A 238 6.98 3.70 -19.59
CA GLU A 238 7.55 3.33 -20.89
C GLU A 238 6.72 3.90 -22.05
N ARG A 239 5.39 3.95 -21.90
CA ARG A 239 4.47 4.40 -22.96
C ARG A 239 4.81 5.75 -23.61
N PRO A 240 5.22 6.81 -22.86
CA PRO A 240 5.62 8.09 -23.46
C PRO A 240 7.02 8.06 -24.10
N ARG A 241 7.85 7.06 -23.75
CA ARG A 241 9.28 6.95 -24.12
C ARG A 241 9.53 5.95 -25.25
N SER A 242 8.60 5.04 -25.52
CA SER A 242 8.79 3.91 -26.42
C SER A 242 8.14 4.13 -27.79
N CYS A 243 8.98 4.39 -28.80
CA CYS A 243 8.68 4.08 -30.22
C CYS A 243 9.19 2.68 -30.62
N GLN A 244 9.50 1.81 -29.65
CA GLN A 244 10.09 0.48 -29.91
C GLN A 244 9.05 -0.64 -29.77
N PHE A 245 9.24 -1.68 -30.59
CA PHE A 245 8.38 -2.85 -30.73
C PHE A 245 7.98 -3.47 -29.38
N ASN A 246 6.67 -3.62 -29.16
CA ASN A 246 6.12 -4.33 -28.01
C ASN A 246 5.46 -5.62 -28.51
N GLY A 247 5.82 -6.77 -27.94
CA GLY A 247 5.29 -8.09 -28.30
C GLY A 247 3.81 -8.29 -27.95
N SER A 248 3.12 -7.28 -27.39
CA SER A 248 1.69 -7.31 -27.09
C SER A 248 0.78 -7.42 -28.33
N GLY A 249 1.35 -7.43 -29.55
CA GLY A 249 0.62 -7.66 -30.81
C GLY A 249 0.03 -9.06 -30.99
N VAL A 250 0.18 -9.98 -30.02
CA VAL A 250 -0.41 -11.33 -30.05
C VAL A 250 -1.61 -11.48 -29.10
N SER A 251 -1.85 -10.53 -28.19
CA SER A 251 -3.10 -10.42 -27.43
C SER A 251 -3.94 -9.33 -28.06
N GLY A 252 -5.23 -9.60 -28.35
CA GLY A 252 -6.16 -8.75 -29.11
C GLY A 252 -6.47 -7.36 -28.54
N TRP A 253 -5.46 -6.55 -28.28
CA TRP A 253 -5.52 -5.11 -28.06
C TRP A 253 -5.18 -4.42 -29.39
N SER A 254 -5.98 -4.73 -30.40
CA SER A 254 -6.09 -3.88 -31.57
C SER A 254 -7.28 -2.96 -31.33
N ASP A 255 -7.04 -1.67 -31.20
CA ASP A 255 -7.60 -0.76 -32.19
C ASP A 255 -6.86 0.58 -32.21
N ALA A 256 -6.57 1.00 -33.44
CA ALA A 256 -6.10 2.30 -33.90
C ALA A 256 -4.60 2.63 -33.77
N ALA A 257 -3.91 2.29 -34.87
CA ALA A 257 -3.02 3.16 -35.65
C ALA A 257 -1.57 3.34 -35.16
N THR A 258 -0.71 2.55 -35.80
CA THR A 258 0.62 2.91 -36.28
C THR A 258 0.64 4.32 -36.90
N GLY A 259 0.87 5.34 -36.06
CA GLY A 259 1.35 6.65 -36.47
C GLY A 259 2.75 6.84 -35.90
N SER A 260 3.70 7.33 -36.71
CA SER A 260 5.01 7.78 -36.25
C SER A 260 4.82 8.82 -35.13
N VAL A 261 5.00 8.41 -33.87
CA VAL A 261 4.86 9.28 -32.71
C VAL A 261 6.10 10.17 -32.64
N THR A 262 5.96 11.43 -33.07
CA THR A 262 6.86 12.50 -32.63
C THR A 262 6.95 12.41 -31.10
N SER A 263 8.17 12.31 -30.55
CA SER A 263 8.38 12.22 -29.11
C SER A 263 7.55 13.29 -28.40
N PRO A 264 6.67 12.93 -27.44
CA PRO A 264 5.86 13.92 -26.77
C PRO A 264 6.78 14.94 -26.09
N ASN A 265 6.54 16.23 -26.30
CA ASN A 265 7.16 17.29 -25.52
C ASN A 265 6.60 17.22 -24.09
N LEU A 266 7.12 16.30 -23.28
CA LEU A 266 6.72 16.13 -21.89
C LEU A 266 7.10 17.39 -21.11
N THR A 267 6.13 17.98 -20.39
CA THR A 267 6.41 19.13 -19.53
C THR A 267 7.25 18.70 -18.34
N GLN A 268 8.10 19.59 -17.82
CA GLN A 268 8.89 19.32 -16.62
C GLN A 268 8.00 18.93 -15.43
N VAL A 269 6.84 19.58 -15.30
CA VAL A 269 5.83 19.27 -14.27
C VAL A 269 5.39 17.81 -14.35
N PHE A 270 5.10 17.29 -15.55
CA PHE A 270 4.74 15.88 -15.71
C PHE A 270 5.90 14.95 -15.32
N LEU A 271 7.12 15.25 -15.76
CA LEU A 271 8.29 14.43 -15.45
C LEU A 271 8.58 14.39 -13.94
N ASP A 272 8.40 15.50 -13.24
CA ASP A 272 8.59 15.58 -11.79
C ASP A 272 7.51 14.78 -11.05
N LEU A 273 6.24 14.91 -11.43
CA LEU A 273 5.15 14.11 -10.87
C LEU A 273 5.36 12.61 -11.15
N GLU A 274 5.76 12.25 -12.38
CA GLU A 274 6.00 10.85 -12.75
C GLU A 274 7.19 10.28 -11.97
N SER A 275 8.24 11.07 -11.75
CA SER A 275 9.39 10.67 -10.94
C SER A 275 9.00 10.43 -9.48
N ARG A 276 8.10 11.24 -8.92
CA ARG A 276 7.55 11.05 -7.57
C ARG A 276 6.68 9.80 -7.47
N ALA A 277 5.82 9.55 -8.46
CA ALA A 277 5.03 8.32 -8.53
C ALA A 277 5.93 7.07 -8.69
N TYR A 278 7.01 7.17 -9.46
CA TYR A 278 8.00 6.11 -9.55
C TYR A 278 8.73 5.87 -8.23
N TRP A 279 9.14 6.94 -7.54
CA TRP A 279 9.73 6.81 -6.21
C TRP A 279 8.79 6.12 -5.23
N ALA A 280 7.50 6.48 -5.23
CA ALA A 280 6.48 5.81 -4.43
C ALA A 280 6.48 4.29 -4.66
N ALA A 281 6.46 3.86 -5.92
CA ALA A 281 6.45 2.44 -6.24
C ALA A 281 7.77 1.73 -5.88
N VAL A 282 8.92 2.41 -6.00
CA VAL A 282 10.19 1.90 -5.47
C VAL A 282 10.10 1.69 -3.96
N MET A 283 9.45 2.60 -3.22
CA MET A 283 9.20 2.39 -1.78
C MET A 283 8.32 1.17 -1.53
N TRP A 284 7.21 1.04 -2.27
CA TRP A 284 6.26 -0.07 -2.12
C TRP A 284 6.90 -1.43 -2.39
N ASP A 285 7.66 -1.53 -3.48
CA ASP A 285 8.36 -2.75 -3.88
C ASP A 285 9.43 -3.15 -2.86
N THR A 286 10.19 -2.18 -2.35
CA THR A 286 11.22 -2.42 -1.32
C THR A 286 10.61 -2.85 -0.01
N THR A 287 9.55 -2.17 0.43
CA THR A 287 8.81 -2.52 1.65
C THR A 287 8.33 -3.96 1.57
N ASN A 288 7.68 -4.36 0.49
CA ASN A 288 7.23 -5.74 0.31
C ASN A 288 8.40 -6.75 0.29
N SER A 289 9.52 -6.41 -0.35
CA SER A 289 10.67 -7.30 -0.38
C SER A 289 11.27 -7.54 1.01
N VAL A 290 11.33 -6.50 1.84
CA VAL A 290 11.78 -6.57 3.23
C VAL A 290 10.78 -7.32 4.11
N THR A 291 9.47 -7.05 4.01
CA THR A 291 8.48 -7.56 4.98
C THR A 291 7.82 -8.88 4.57
N LEU A 292 7.63 -9.12 3.27
CA LEU A 292 6.97 -10.34 2.74
C LEU A 292 7.97 -11.38 2.21
N ASN A 293 9.27 -11.09 2.28
CA ASN A 293 10.32 -11.96 1.76
C ASN A 293 10.18 -12.31 0.27
N ILE A 294 9.57 -11.42 -0.51
CA ILE A 294 9.48 -11.53 -1.97
C ILE A 294 10.65 -10.81 -2.64
N ARG A 295 10.96 -11.17 -3.89
CA ARG A 295 11.97 -10.44 -4.68
C ARG A 295 11.43 -9.08 -5.11
N SER A 296 12.26 -8.04 -5.08
CA SER A 296 11.94 -6.74 -5.67
C SER A 296 11.64 -6.90 -7.17
N SER A 297 10.53 -6.34 -7.64
CA SER A 297 10.09 -6.39 -9.04
C SER A 297 10.62 -5.21 -9.86
N LEU A 298 10.69 -4.01 -9.26
CA LEU A 298 11.12 -2.78 -9.95
C LEU A 298 12.63 -2.61 -9.97
N THR A 299 13.29 -2.90 -8.86
CA THR A 299 14.73 -2.71 -8.69
C THR A 299 15.40 -4.04 -8.36
N SER A 300 15.06 -5.05 -9.16
CA SER A 300 15.39 -6.44 -8.89
C SER A 300 16.89 -6.73 -8.91
N GLY A 301 17.28 -7.80 -8.22
CA GLY A 301 18.63 -8.36 -8.30
C GLY A 301 19.49 -8.02 -7.10
N LEU A 302 20.42 -8.93 -6.82
CA LEU A 302 21.29 -8.91 -5.66
C LEU A 302 22.10 -7.61 -5.51
N LYS A 303 22.57 -7.09 -6.65
CA LYS A 303 23.37 -5.85 -6.71
C LYS A 303 22.51 -4.62 -6.92
N GLY A 304 21.18 -4.78 -6.88
CA GLY A 304 20.25 -3.73 -7.23
C GLY A 304 20.35 -2.51 -6.31
N ALA A 305 20.62 -2.71 -5.02
CA ALA A 305 20.89 -1.61 -4.08
C ALA A 305 22.05 -0.68 -4.50
N CYS A 306 23.03 -1.19 -5.25
CA CYS A 306 24.23 -0.45 -5.63
C CYS A 306 24.25 -0.05 -7.11
N LEU A 307 23.59 -0.85 -7.97
CA LEU A 307 23.69 -0.72 -9.42
C LEU A 307 22.45 -0.13 -10.08
N GLU A 308 21.28 -0.20 -9.44
CA GLU A 308 20.08 0.37 -10.05
C GLU A 308 20.08 1.91 -9.94
N PRO A 309 19.65 2.62 -10.99
CA PRO A 309 19.66 4.10 -11.01
C PRO A 309 18.92 4.72 -9.82
N ALA A 310 17.78 4.15 -9.41
CA ALA A 310 16.99 4.63 -8.29
C ALA A 310 17.83 4.72 -6.99
N TRP A 311 18.62 3.69 -6.71
CA TRP A 311 19.40 3.62 -5.47
C TRP A 311 20.70 4.40 -5.54
N ARG A 312 21.31 4.52 -6.73
CA ARG A 312 22.42 5.46 -6.95
C ARG A 312 21.99 6.91 -6.73
N LEU A 313 20.80 7.28 -7.19
CA LEU A 313 20.22 8.61 -6.94
C LEU A 313 19.90 8.82 -5.46
N ALA A 314 19.31 7.82 -4.78
CA ALA A 314 19.06 7.90 -3.35
C ALA A 314 20.36 8.08 -2.53
N ARG A 315 21.39 7.28 -2.82
CA ARG A 315 22.71 7.40 -2.18
C ARG A 315 23.36 8.75 -2.51
N GLY A 316 23.31 9.18 -3.77
CA GLY A 316 23.84 10.47 -4.22
C GLY A 316 23.14 11.66 -3.56
N PHE A 317 21.82 11.57 -3.37
CA PHE A 317 21.05 12.55 -2.60
C PHE A 317 21.53 12.58 -1.14
N LEU A 318 21.65 11.43 -0.47
CA LEU A 318 22.05 11.37 0.95
C LEU A 318 23.47 11.89 1.16
N VAL A 319 24.45 11.34 0.43
CA VAL A 319 25.89 11.59 0.64
C VAL A 319 26.38 12.84 -0.09
N GLY A 320 25.88 13.11 -1.30
CA GLY A 320 26.36 14.21 -2.14
C GLY A 320 25.63 15.52 -1.92
N SER A 321 24.31 15.47 -1.69
CA SER A 321 23.47 16.68 -1.59
C SER A 321 23.09 17.00 -0.15
N PHE A 322 22.34 16.12 0.51
CA PHE A 322 21.80 16.36 1.84
C PHE A 322 22.89 16.44 2.90
N HIS A 323 23.90 15.54 2.85
CA HIS A 323 25.06 15.61 3.73
C HIS A 323 25.74 16.98 3.63
N ALA A 324 26.11 17.43 2.44
CA ALA A 324 26.74 18.74 2.25
C ALA A 324 25.83 19.90 2.72
N LYS A 325 24.55 19.88 2.34
CA LYS A 325 23.58 20.92 2.71
C LYS A 325 23.39 21.05 4.23
N SER A 326 23.44 19.94 4.96
CA SER A 326 23.22 19.91 6.41
C SER A 326 24.52 19.89 7.25
N GLU A 327 25.68 20.15 6.63
CA GLU A 327 26.98 20.16 7.33
C GLU A 327 27.01 21.14 8.52
N ASN A 328 26.51 22.37 8.33
CA ASN A 328 26.45 23.36 9.40
C ASN A 328 25.58 22.88 10.57
N TRP A 329 24.43 22.27 10.28
CA TRP A 329 23.52 21.71 11.30
C TRP A 329 24.20 20.59 12.10
N ARG A 330 24.95 19.71 11.43
CA ARG A 330 25.69 18.62 12.11
C ARG A 330 26.89 19.11 12.92
N LYS A 331 27.65 20.08 12.42
CA LYS A 331 28.89 20.55 13.08
C LYS A 331 28.67 21.61 14.16
N LYS A 332 27.74 22.53 13.95
CA LYS A 332 27.52 23.70 14.81
C LYS A 332 26.22 23.61 15.62
N GLY A 333 25.39 22.61 15.34
CA GLY A 333 24.02 22.54 15.85
C GLY A 333 23.07 23.47 15.10
N PHE A 334 21.79 23.37 15.42
CA PHE A 334 20.72 24.19 14.88
C PHE A 334 19.54 24.21 15.85
N GLU A 335 18.70 25.23 15.74
CA GLU A 335 17.41 25.24 16.42
C GLU A 335 16.39 24.52 15.53
N VAL A 336 15.68 23.55 16.12
CA VAL A 336 14.65 22.80 15.40
C VAL A 336 13.44 23.70 15.23
N SER A 337 13.15 24.07 13.98
CA SER A 337 11.93 24.79 13.59
C SER A 337 10.99 23.90 12.77
N ASP A 338 9.76 24.35 12.59
CA ASP A 338 8.74 23.68 11.77
C ASP A 338 9.12 23.63 10.28
N GLU A 339 10.08 24.43 9.81
CA GLU A 339 10.61 24.34 8.44
C GLU A 339 11.78 23.36 8.31
N ILE A 340 12.58 23.20 9.36
CA ILE A 340 13.79 22.36 9.33
C ILE A 340 13.44 20.89 9.64
N ALA A 341 12.56 20.64 10.62
CA ALA A 341 12.20 19.29 11.02
C ALA A 341 11.64 18.44 9.87
N PRO A 342 10.68 18.92 9.04
CA PRO A 342 10.18 18.14 7.91
C PRO A 342 11.26 17.81 6.87
N GLN A 343 12.25 18.69 6.67
CA GLN A 343 13.35 18.43 5.74
C GLN A 343 14.24 17.29 6.24
N ILE A 344 14.55 17.29 7.55
CA ILE A 344 15.35 16.23 8.18
C ILE A 344 14.58 14.91 8.16
N ILE A 345 13.31 14.92 8.55
CA ILE A 345 12.48 13.71 8.62
C ILE A 345 12.24 13.12 7.22
N SER A 346 12.02 13.95 6.20
CA SER A 346 11.87 13.48 4.82
C SER A 346 13.16 12.88 4.26
N ALA A 347 14.31 13.51 4.51
CA ALA A 347 15.60 12.93 4.14
C ALA A 347 15.90 11.63 4.91
N ALA A 348 15.49 11.56 6.18
CA ALA A 348 15.57 10.35 6.99
C ALA A 348 14.70 9.22 6.42
N ALA A 349 13.52 9.53 5.85
CA ALA A 349 12.68 8.54 5.17
C ALA A 349 13.39 7.92 3.94
N VAL A 350 14.14 8.73 3.17
CA VAL A 350 15.00 8.26 2.07
C VAL A 350 16.14 7.38 2.62
N GLY A 351 16.82 7.83 3.68
CA GLY A 351 17.89 7.08 4.35
C GLY A 351 17.42 5.71 4.83
N ARG A 352 16.30 5.68 5.56
CA ARG A 352 15.63 4.46 6.02
C ARG A 352 15.30 3.52 4.86
N LEU A 353 14.76 4.05 3.76
CA LEU A 353 14.40 3.24 2.61
C LEU A 353 15.62 2.67 1.88
N TYR A 354 16.71 3.45 1.77
CA TYR A 354 17.98 2.97 1.24
C TYR A 354 18.56 1.83 2.08
N THR A 355 18.53 1.94 3.41
CA THR A 355 18.89 0.85 4.34
C THR A 355 17.99 -0.37 4.13
N TRP A 356 16.69 -0.18 3.96
CA TRP A 356 15.77 -1.28 3.67
C TRP A 356 16.08 -1.99 2.36
N ARG A 357 16.53 -1.27 1.33
CA ARG A 357 16.93 -1.91 0.07
C ARG A 357 18.17 -2.78 0.22
N THR A 358 19.17 -2.33 0.98
CA THR A 358 20.38 -3.14 1.23
C THR A 358 20.04 -4.37 2.07
N ILE A 359 19.14 -4.23 3.06
CA ILE A 359 18.57 -5.38 3.79
C ILE A 359 17.83 -6.34 2.85
N ALA A 360 16.99 -5.85 1.95
CA ALA A 360 16.29 -6.68 0.97
C ALA A 360 17.29 -7.46 0.09
N SER A 361 18.35 -6.81 -0.36
CA SER A 361 19.41 -7.44 -1.16
C SER A 361 20.15 -8.53 -0.38
N MET A 362 20.41 -8.28 0.91
CA MET A 362 21.01 -9.28 1.80
C MET A 362 20.08 -10.49 2.01
N LYS A 363 18.79 -10.26 2.22
CA LYS A 363 17.79 -11.34 2.31
C LYS A 363 17.69 -12.15 1.02
N GLU A 364 17.73 -11.47 -0.13
CA GLU A 364 17.78 -12.12 -1.45
C GLU A 364 19.04 -13.02 -1.55
N ALA A 365 20.21 -12.52 -1.14
CA ALA A 365 21.48 -13.27 -1.11
C ALA A 365 21.38 -14.57 -0.30
N LEU A 366 20.91 -14.43 0.95
CA LEU A 366 20.81 -15.53 1.90
C LEU A 366 19.83 -16.60 1.43
N ARG A 367 18.71 -16.19 0.82
CA ARG A 367 17.67 -17.09 0.33
C ARG A 367 18.08 -17.84 -0.93
N GLU A 368 18.78 -17.15 -1.84
CA GLU A 368 19.17 -17.72 -3.14
C GLU A 368 20.43 -18.58 -3.06
N GLY A 369 21.13 -18.58 -1.91
CA GLY A 369 22.33 -19.39 -1.70
C GLY A 369 23.45 -19.03 -2.67
N VAL A 370 23.60 -17.73 -2.95
CA VAL A 370 24.62 -17.21 -3.86
C VAL A 370 26.03 -17.41 -3.28
N GLU A 371 27.04 -17.24 -4.13
CA GLU A 371 28.45 -17.34 -3.74
C GLU A 371 28.79 -16.39 -2.58
N GLU A 372 29.74 -16.78 -1.72
CA GLU A 372 30.11 -16.01 -0.53
C GLU A 372 30.56 -14.58 -0.88
N SER A 373 31.22 -14.37 -2.02
CA SER A 373 31.60 -13.04 -2.50
C SER A 373 30.40 -12.11 -2.73
N ASP A 374 29.29 -12.69 -3.19
CA ASP A 374 28.07 -11.97 -3.50
C ASP A 374 27.25 -11.70 -2.21
N VAL A 375 27.32 -12.61 -1.22
CA VAL A 375 26.80 -12.36 0.13
C VAL A 375 27.58 -11.24 0.82
N LEU A 376 28.92 -11.28 0.78
CA LEU A 376 29.78 -10.25 1.36
C LEU A 376 29.59 -8.90 0.65
N PHE A 377 29.36 -8.88 -0.66
CA PHE A 377 29.01 -7.66 -1.37
C PHE A 377 27.72 -7.01 -0.84
N ALA A 378 26.67 -7.82 -0.62
CA ALA A 378 25.41 -7.33 -0.05
C ALA A 378 25.59 -6.86 1.40
N TRP A 379 26.44 -7.56 2.17
CA TRP A 379 26.81 -7.18 3.53
C TRP A 379 27.54 -5.83 3.58
N ASP A 380 28.57 -5.64 2.75
CA ASP A 380 29.32 -4.39 2.66
C ASP A 380 28.42 -3.21 2.25
N ALA A 381 27.50 -3.45 1.31
CA ALA A 381 26.49 -2.45 0.92
C ALA A 381 25.57 -2.07 2.09
N PHE A 382 25.20 -3.04 2.93
CA PHE A 382 24.43 -2.77 4.15
C PHE A 382 25.24 -1.97 5.17
N LEU A 383 26.52 -2.30 5.38
CA LEU A 383 27.41 -1.53 6.27
C LEU A 383 27.61 -0.09 5.78
N ASP A 384 27.77 0.12 4.47
CA ASP A 384 27.79 1.47 3.87
C ASP A 384 26.49 2.22 4.15
N ALA A 385 25.33 1.58 3.98
CA ALA A 385 24.04 2.21 4.27
C ALA A 385 23.88 2.57 5.76
N LEU A 386 24.37 1.72 6.68
CA LEU A 386 24.41 2.04 8.11
C LEU A 386 25.30 3.25 8.40
N ASP A 387 26.49 3.31 7.81
CA ASP A 387 27.40 4.44 7.99
C ASP A 387 26.79 5.74 7.45
N VAL A 388 26.19 5.70 6.25
CA VAL A 388 25.49 6.85 5.68
C VAL A 388 24.37 7.34 6.61
N PHE A 389 23.54 6.45 7.14
CA PHE A 389 22.47 6.83 8.07
C PHE A 389 23.04 7.40 9.37
N LYS A 390 24.04 6.74 9.96
CA LYS A 390 24.67 7.12 11.22
C LYS A 390 25.38 8.47 11.14
N THR A 391 26.07 8.76 10.04
CA THR A 391 26.86 9.99 9.88
C THR A 391 26.04 11.17 9.37
N THR A 392 25.03 10.91 8.53
CA THR A 392 24.29 11.97 7.83
C THR A 392 22.96 12.27 8.49
N ILE A 393 22.20 11.24 8.88
CA ILE A 393 20.82 11.37 9.34
C ILE A 393 20.72 11.39 10.85
N HIS A 394 21.32 10.41 11.53
CA HIS A 394 21.12 10.18 12.96
C HIS A 394 21.39 11.43 13.84
N PRO A 395 22.48 12.22 13.66
CA PRO A 395 22.74 13.38 14.51
C PRO A 395 21.65 14.46 14.42
N LEU A 396 21.07 14.60 13.23
CA LEU A 396 19.98 15.55 12.97
C LEU A 396 18.67 15.04 13.55
N LEU A 397 18.39 13.74 13.36
CA LEU A 397 17.16 13.11 13.84
C LEU A 397 17.10 13.06 15.37
N SER A 398 18.22 12.80 16.05
CA SER A 398 18.34 12.89 17.52
C SER A 398 18.17 14.32 18.05
N THR A 399 18.46 15.33 17.23
CA THR A 399 18.19 16.73 17.59
C THR A 399 16.70 17.05 17.46
N CYS A 400 16.02 16.53 16.43
CA CYS A 400 14.56 16.57 16.33
C CYS A 400 13.89 15.82 17.48
N GLU A 401 14.39 14.63 17.84
CA GLU A 401 13.88 13.81 18.94
C GLU A 401 13.81 14.58 20.26
N ARG A 402 14.91 15.25 20.65
CA ARG A 402 14.99 16.09 21.85
C ARG A 402 14.01 17.27 21.86
N ARG A 403 13.41 17.60 20.71
CA ARG A 403 12.45 18.69 20.53
C ARG A 403 11.06 18.20 20.10
N LEU A 404 10.78 16.89 20.10
CA LEU A 404 9.51 16.35 19.63
C LEU A 404 8.27 16.98 20.25
N HIS A 405 8.34 17.36 21.54
CA HIS A 405 7.22 18.01 22.24
C HIS A 405 6.86 19.39 21.69
N PHE A 406 7.77 20.03 20.96
CA PHE A 406 7.57 21.35 20.34
C PHE A 406 7.15 21.25 18.87
N LEU A 407 7.19 20.05 18.28
CA LEU A 407 6.81 19.84 16.89
C LEU A 407 5.31 19.60 16.74
N GLY A 408 4.79 19.95 15.55
CA GLY A 408 3.43 19.65 15.13
C GLY A 408 3.11 18.15 15.12
N LEU A 409 1.81 17.84 15.11
CA LEU A 409 1.32 16.45 15.14
C LEU A 409 1.80 15.65 13.93
N VAL A 410 1.86 16.28 12.76
CA VAL A 410 2.25 15.66 11.50
C VAL A 410 3.74 15.30 11.51
N GLU A 411 4.59 16.21 12.00
CA GLU A 411 6.03 16.01 12.08
C GLU A 411 6.36 14.91 13.09
N ARG A 412 5.67 14.90 14.24
CA ARG A 412 5.82 13.84 15.25
C ARG A 412 5.40 12.47 14.72
N LEU A 413 4.30 12.39 13.97
CA LEU A 413 3.85 11.14 13.36
C LEU A 413 4.85 10.66 12.29
N ASN A 414 5.34 11.55 11.43
CA ASN A 414 6.36 11.20 10.44
C ASN A 414 7.67 10.76 11.09
N TRP A 415 8.08 11.40 12.18
CA TRP A 415 9.27 10.98 12.94
C TRP A 415 9.08 9.58 13.51
N TYR A 416 7.94 9.32 14.16
CA TYR A 416 7.60 8.00 14.72
C TYR A 416 7.69 6.91 13.63
N GLU A 417 7.07 7.13 12.47
CA GLU A 417 7.08 6.17 11.36
C GLU A 417 8.49 5.90 10.83
N VAL A 418 9.28 6.95 10.58
CA VAL A 418 10.63 6.80 10.02
C VAL A 418 11.54 6.04 10.99
N VAL A 419 11.51 6.38 12.28
CA VAL A 419 12.35 5.75 13.30
C VAL A 419 11.89 4.31 13.55
N SER A 420 10.58 4.09 13.69
CA SER A 420 9.99 2.75 13.85
C SER A 420 10.41 1.82 12.71
N HIS A 421 10.26 2.28 11.46
CA HIS A 421 10.64 1.50 10.30
C HIS A 421 12.16 1.28 10.18
N TYR A 422 12.99 2.26 10.53
CA TYR A 422 14.44 2.09 10.47
C TYR A 422 14.89 0.93 11.38
N HIS A 423 14.44 0.92 12.64
CA HIS A 423 14.80 -0.14 13.58
C HIS A 423 14.12 -1.48 13.25
N LEU A 424 12.88 -1.47 12.76
CA LEU A 424 12.23 -2.68 12.24
C LEU A 424 13.07 -3.36 11.14
N GLY A 425 13.65 -2.59 10.22
CA GLY A 425 14.53 -3.13 9.17
C GLY A 425 15.74 -3.86 9.75
N ILE A 426 16.40 -3.28 10.76
CA ILE A 426 17.55 -3.89 11.44
C ILE A 426 17.13 -5.20 12.13
N LEU A 427 15.98 -5.21 12.82
CA LEU A 427 15.46 -6.40 13.47
C LEU A 427 15.12 -7.51 12.47
N ILE A 428 14.54 -7.16 11.31
CA ILE A 428 14.27 -8.10 10.21
C ILE A 428 15.57 -8.70 9.67
N LEU A 429 16.62 -7.90 9.49
CA LEU A 429 17.92 -8.40 9.05
C LEU A 429 18.53 -9.36 10.08
N ALA A 430 18.50 -9.00 11.36
CA ALA A 430 19.02 -9.85 12.43
C ALA A 430 18.29 -11.21 12.47
N ASP A 431 16.96 -11.21 12.30
CA ASP A 431 16.16 -12.44 12.21
C ASP A 431 16.50 -13.27 10.96
N ALA A 432 16.73 -12.62 9.81
CA ALA A 432 17.12 -13.29 8.57
C ALA A 432 18.51 -13.93 8.66
N LEU A 433 19.49 -13.25 9.27
CA LEU A 433 20.82 -13.80 9.52
C LEU A 433 20.80 -15.01 10.46
N GLU A 434 19.99 -14.92 11.52
CA GLU A 434 19.78 -16.02 12.46
C GLU A 434 19.13 -17.22 11.77
N ALA A 435 18.09 -16.99 10.96
CA ALA A 435 17.41 -18.03 10.19
C ALA A 435 18.32 -18.70 9.14
N ALA A 436 19.25 -17.93 8.54
CA ALA A 436 20.24 -18.43 7.60
C ALA A 436 21.51 -19.00 8.28
N ASN A 437 21.55 -19.05 9.62
CA ASN A 437 22.69 -19.52 10.42
C ASN A 437 24.03 -18.78 10.13
N ARG A 438 23.97 -17.50 9.74
CA ARG A 438 25.13 -16.63 9.50
C ARG A 438 25.60 -15.95 10.78
N LEU A 439 26.08 -16.77 11.72
CA LEU A 439 26.53 -16.31 13.04
C LEU A 439 27.75 -15.37 12.96
N ASP A 440 28.57 -15.53 11.93
CA ASP A 440 29.71 -14.68 11.61
C ASP A 440 29.28 -13.23 11.35
N LEU A 441 28.25 -13.02 10.53
CA LEU A 441 27.71 -11.68 10.23
C LEU A 441 26.85 -11.16 11.39
N LEU A 442 26.08 -12.05 12.04
CA LEU A 442 25.26 -11.69 13.19
C LEU A 442 26.12 -11.15 14.35
N SER A 443 27.32 -11.70 14.54
CA SER A 443 28.26 -11.23 15.57
C SER A 443 28.69 -9.78 15.35
N GLN A 444 28.89 -9.38 14.10
CA GLN A 444 29.23 -8.00 13.71
C GLN A 444 28.06 -7.03 13.91
N LEU A 445 26.81 -7.51 13.86
CA LEU A 445 25.60 -6.70 14.05
C LEU A 445 25.20 -6.51 15.52
N THR A 446 25.96 -7.06 16.47
CA THR A 446 25.50 -7.18 17.86
C THR A 446 25.09 -5.84 18.49
N GLU A 447 25.93 -4.81 18.39
CA GLU A 447 25.65 -3.47 18.94
C GLU A 447 24.43 -2.84 18.26
N THR A 448 24.43 -2.78 16.93
CA THR A 448 23.34 -2.22 16.13
C THR A 448 22.00 -2.93 16.39
N ARG A 449 22.02 -4.25 16.62
CA ARG A 449 20.83 -5.02 16.99
C ARG A 449 20.34 -4.66 18.38
N LEU A 450 21.24 -4.53 19.37
CA LEU A 450 20.85 -4.17 20.74
C LEU A 450 20.25 -2.76 20.79
N ASP A 451 20.83 -1.82 20.05
CA ASP A 451 20.29 -0.47 19.89
C ASP A 451 18.91 -0.52 19.23
N ALA A 452 18.75 -1.28 18.16
CA ALA A 452 17.46 -1.44 17.49
C ALA A 452 16.39 -2.10 18.38
N GLU A 453 16.75 -3.07 19.22
CA GLU A 453 15.85 -3.66 20.22
C GLU A 453 15.39 -2.60 21.23
N GLN A 454 16.31 -1.78 21.76
CA GLN A 454 15.98 -0.73 22.71
C GLN A 454 15.10 0.36 22.09
N GLU A 455 15.51 0.88 20.93
CA GLU A 455 14.79 1.97 20.27
C GLU A 455 13.44 1.53 19.72
N SER A 456 13.30 0.29 19.23
CA SER A 456 11.99 -0.24 18.84
C SER A 456 11.00 -0.23 20.01
N PHE A 457 11.45 -0.59 21.21
CA PHE A 457 10.60 -0.50 22.40
C PHE A 457 10.23 0.94 22.75
N ASN A 458 11.22 1.84 22.76
CA ASN A 458 11.01 3.26 23.06
C ASN A 458 10.02 3.92 22.09
N VAL A 459 10.15 3.63 20.80
CA VAL A 459 9.31 4.20 19.73
C VAL A 459 7.89 3.65 19.77
N LEU A 460 7.72 2.35 20.03
CA LEU A 460 6.38 1.77 20.25
C LEU A 460 5.70 2.42 21.46
N ARG A 461 6.43 2.59 22.57
CA ARG A 461 5.92 3.29 23.75
C ARG A 461 5.56 4.74 23.45
N PHE A 462 6.42 5.47 22.75
CA PHE A 462 6.13 6.82 22.30
C PHE A 462 4.87 6.88 21.42
N GLY A 463 4.68 5.88 20.55
CA GLY A 463 3.50 5.78 19.70
C GLY A 463 2.19 5.53 20.47
N LEU A 464 2.26 4.75 21.56
CA LEU A 464 1.14 4.51 22.49
C LEU A 464 0.74 5.79 23.26
N GLU A 465 1.75 6.51 23.75
CA GLU A 465 1.58 7.69 24.61
C GLU A 465 1.24 8.96 23.80
N SER A 466 1.71 9.03 22.55
CA SER A 466 1.45 10.17 21.66
C SER A 466 0.01 10.20 21.18
N ARG A 467 -0.58 11.38 21.18
CA ARG A 467 -1.95 11.62 20.74
C ARG A 467 -1.98 12.35 19.41
N TYR A 468 -2.74 11.82 18.46
CA TYR A 468 -3.03 12.43 17.17
C TYR A 468 -4.50 12.86 17.12
N LYS A 469 -4.76 14.01 16.51
CA LYS A 469 -6.09 14.61 16.41
C LYS A 469 -6.57 14.57 14.97
N ILE A 470 -7.71 13.92 14.72
CA ILE A 470 -8.38 13.88 13.43
C ILE A 470 -9.56 14.84 13.50
N CYS A 471 -9.59 15.82 12.60
CA CYS A 471 -10.69 16.75 12.50
C CYS A 471 -11.85 16.07 11.77
N GLY A 472 -13.04 16.08 12.38
CA GLY A 472 -14.24 15.57 11.74
C GLY A 472 -14.59 16.35 10.47
N PRO A 473 -15.33 15.72 9.54
CA PRO A 473 -15.78 16.38 8.32
C PRO A 473 -16.61 17.63 8.65
N LEU A 474 -16.32 18.76 7.99
CA LEU A 474 -17.17 19.95 8.01
C LEU A 474 -18.34 19.76 7.04
N GLU A 475 -19.55 20.17 7.45
CA GLU A 475 -20.68 20.28 6.55
C GLU A 475 -20.70 21.67 5.91
N GLU A 476 -20.78 21.70 4.57
CA GLU A 476 -21.23 22.89 3.85
C GLU A 476 -22.74 23.04 4.10
N SER A 477 -23.08 23.93 5.05
CA SER A 477 -24.39 24.50 5.37
C SER A 477 -25.64 23.78 4.85
N SER A 478 -26.40 23.18 5.76
CA SER A 478 -27.85 22.97 5.61
C SER A 478 -28.54 23.54 6.85
N ASN A 479 -29.60 24.31 6.60
CA ASN A 479 -30.31 25.22 7.52
C ASN A 479 -30.35 24.83 9.01
N ALA A 480 -30.07 25.83 9.85
CA ALA A 480 -30.17 25.79 11.31
C ALA A 480 -31.63 25.62 11.78
N SER A 481 -32.16 24.40 11.73
CA SER A 481 -33.42 24.08 12.42
C SER A 481 -33.61 22.62 12.86
N ASP A 482 -32.76 21.67 12.48
CA ASP A 482 -32.91 20.29 12.96
C ASP A 482 -32.03 20.02 14.17
N VAL A 483 -32.59 20.31 15.35
CA VAL A 483 -32.08 19.86 16.65
C VAL A 483 -32.38 18.36 16.81
N ASN A 484 -31.66 17.55 16.06
CA ASN A 484 -31.43 16.14 16.41
C ASN A 484 -29.91 15.96 16.43
N VAL A 485 -29.35 16.07 17.63
CA VAL A 485 -27.93 15.85 17.90
C VAL A 485 -27.63 14.38 17.62
N ASN A 486 -27.28 14.08 16.38
CA ASN A 486 -26.72 12.79 16.03
C ASN A 486 -25.35 12.68 16.76
N PRO A 487 -25.03 11.60 17.48
CA PRO A 487 -23.76 11.45 18.24
C PRO A 487 -22.48 11.49 17.38
N TYR A 488 -22.61 11.79 16.09
CA TYR A 488 -21.58 11.87 15.07
C TYR A 488 -21.44 13.27 14.47
N SER A 489 -21.82 14.29 15.24
CA SER A 489 -21.98 15.67 14.76
C SER A 489 -20.70 16.28 14.17
N THR A 490 -20.91 17.08 13.13
CA THR A 490 -19.97 17.94 12.40
C THR A 490 -18.95 18.63 13.32
N GLY A 491 -17.67 18.61 12.95
CA GLY A 491 -16.59 19.28 13.72
C GLY A 491 -16.11 18.53 14.97
N GLN A 492 -16.55 17.29 15.21
CA GLN A 492 -16.06 16.46 16.31
C GLN A 492 -14.57 16.11 16.10
N LEU A 493 -13.76 16.37 17.12
CA LEU A 493 -12.34 16.07 17.14
C LEU A 493 -12.12 14.66 17.71
N ILE A 494 -11.60 13.74 16.90
CA ILE A 494 -11.23 12.42 17.41
C ILE A 494 -9.76 12.44 17.83
N THR A 495 -9.49 11.99 19.06
CA THR A 495 -8.13 11.82 19.56
C THR A 495 -7.79 10.34 19.61
N THR A 496 -6.74 9.95 18.89
CA THR A 496 -6.24 8.57 18.83
C THR A 496 -4.74 8.53 19.11
N SER A 497 -4.14 7.34 19.22
CA SER A 497 -2.67 7.22 19.35
C SER A 497 -1.99 7.16 17.98
N PHE A 498 -0.66 7.23 17.94
CA PHE A 498 0.06 7.04 16.67
C PHE A 498 -0.05 5.59 16.19
N ILE A 499 0.02 4.61 17.10
CA ILE A 499 -0.20 3.19 16.75
C ILE A 499 -1.59 2.98 16.15
N ALA A 500 -2.61 3.66 16.69
CA ALA A 500 -3.99 3.49 16.24
C ALA A 500 -4.33 4.25 14.95
N ILE A 501 -3.45 5.11 14.41
CA ILE A 501 -3.60 5.74 13.08
C ILE A 501 -2.53 5.28 12.08
N ASP A 502 -1.62 4.41 12.53
CA ASP A 502 -0.55 3.83 11.71
C ASP A 502 -1.15 3.13 10.48
N PRO A 503 -0.78 3.53 9.25
CA PRO A 503 -1.34 2.97 8.02
C PRO A 503 -0.78 1.58 7.68
N TYR A 504 0.24 1.09 8.40
CA TYR A 504 0.91 -0.19 8.15
C TYR A 504 0.85 -1.08 9.41
N PRO A 505 -0.34 -1.58 9.81
CA PRO A 505 -0.49 -2.37 11.03
C PRO A 505 0.38 -3.63 11.03
N HIS A 506 0.68 -4.17 9.85
CA HIS A 506 1.57 -5.32 9.68
C HIS A 506 3.04 -5.02 10.05
N HIS A 507 3.50 -3.78 9.93
CA HIS A 507 4.82 -3.36 10.41
C HIS A 507 4.86 -3.40 11.94
N VAL A 508 3.86 -2.83 12.61
CA VAL A 508 3.75 -2.86 14.09
C VAL A 508 3.65 -4.30 14.60
N VAL A 509 2.82 -5.14 13.97
CA VAL A 509 2.74 -6.59 14.29
C VAL A 509 4.10 -7.27 14.16
N THR A 510 4.85 -6.97 13.11
CA THR A 510 6.19 -7.55 12.89
C THR A 510 7.18 -7.06 13.95
N SER A 511 7.19 -5.76 14.26
CA SER A 511 7.99 -5.18 15.35
C SER A 511 7.69 -5.86 16.68
N VAL A 512 6.41 -6.01 17.05
CA VAL A 512 5.98 -6.69 18.28
C VAL A 512 6.47 -8.15 18.30
N ARG A 513 6.33 -8.89 17.19
CA ARG A 513 6.80 -10.28 17.09
C ARG A 513 8.31 -10.39 17.29
N LEU A 514 9.10 -9.55 16.62
CA LEU A 514 10.56 -9.56 16.73
C LEU A 514 11.03 -9.11 18.12
N MET A 515 10.38 -8.10 18.70
CA MET A 515 10.65 -7.66 20.07
C MET A 515 10.29 -8.74 21.09
N LYS A 516 9.17 -9.44 20.93
CA LYS A 516 8.81 -10.57 21.78
C LYS A 516 9.87 -11.66 21.74
N LYS A 517 10.38 -12.01 20.55
CA LYS A 517 11.50 -12.96 20.39
C LYS A 517 12.73 -12.49 21.18
N ALA A 518 13.11 -11.22 21.05
CA ALA A 518 14.26 -10.64 21.75
C ALA A 518 14.08 -10.64 23.29
N ILE A 519 12.91 -10.22 23.79
CA ILE A 519 12.57 -10.19 25.21
C ILE A 519 12.58 -11.60 25.81
N THR A 520 11.96 -12.58 25.14
CA THR A 520 11.96 -13.97 25.58
C THR A 520 13.37 -14.55 25.61
N ARG A 521 14.22 -14.24 24.61
CA ARG A 521 15.63 -14.64 24.61
C ARG A 521 16.37 -14.07 25.82
N ARG A 522 16.22 -12.76 26.07
CA ARG A 522 16.85 -12.08 27.21
C ARG A 522 16.40 -12.64 28.56
N TYR A 523 15.12 -12.97 28.70
CA TYR A 523 14.57 -13.59 29.91
C TYR A 523 15.15 -15.00 30.13
N ARG A 524 15.16 -15.85 29.09
CA ARG A 524 15.74 -17.20 29.16
C ARG A 524 17.23 -17.20 29.49
N GLN A 525 17.96 -16.16 29.09
CA GLN A 525 19.37 -15.96 29.41
C GLN A 525 19.61 -15.37 30.81
N GLY A 526 18.55 -15.05 31.57
CA GLY A 526 18.67 -14.42 32.89
C GLY A 526 19.12 -12.95 32.87
N SER A 527 19.14 -12.31 31.69
CA SER A 527 19.56 -10.91 31.55
C SER A 527 18.52 -9.89 31.99
N ILE A 528 17.25 -10.32 32.11
CA ILE A 528 16.14 -9.51 32.64
C ILE A 528 15.35 -10.34 33.65
N LYS A 529 14.79 -9.68 34.66
CA LYS A 529 13.93 -10.30 35.67
C LYS A 529 12.49 -10.47 35.17
N LEU A 530 11.70 -11.27 35.88
CA LEU A 530 10.29 -11.52 35.56
C LEU A 530 9.48 -10.22 35.52
N GLU A 531 9.74 -9.26 36.42
CA GLU A 531 9.00 -7.99 36.44
C GLU A 531 9.24 -7.19 35.15
N ALA A 532 10.49 -7.15 34.68
CA ALA A 532 10.84 -6.50 33.42
C ALA A 532 10.25 -7.25 32.22
N TYR A 533 10.28 -8.59 32.21
CA TYR A 533 9.66 -9.40 31.17
C TYR A 533 8.16 -9.14 31.05
N SER A 534 7.44 -9.09 32.18
CA SER A 534 6.01 -8.81 32.24
C SER A 534 5.69 -7.39 31.78
N TYR A 535 6.42 -6.39 32.26
CA TYR A 535 6.27 -5.00 31.82
C TYR A 535 6.45 -4.86 30.31
N LEU A 536 7.58 -5.33 29.77
CA LEU A 536 7.88 -5.24 28.34
C LEU A 536 6.81 -5.97 27.50
N SER A 537 6.40 -7.18 27.91
CA SER A 537 5.38 -7.94 27.20
C SER A 537 3.99 -7.28 27.26
N SER A 538 3.62 -6.65 28.38
CA SER A 538 2.36 -5.92 28.51
C SER A 538 2.30 -4.70 27.59
N THR A 539 3.41 -3.95 27.45
CA THR A 539 3.48 -2.82 26.51
C THR A 539 3.35 -3.29 25.06
N LEU A 540 3.97 -4.43 24.71
CA LEU A 540 3.79 -5.03 23.37
C LEU A 540 2.33 -5.45 23.12
N LEU A 541 1.65 -5.97 24.13
CA LEU A 541 0.24 -6.33 24.03
C LEU A 541 -0.64 -5.08 23.85
N GLU A 542 -0.39 -4.02 24.62
CA GLU A 542 -1.09 -2.74 24.48
C GLU A 542 -0.95 -2.18 23.06
N ALA A 543 0.24 -2.27 22.45
CA ALA A 543 0.46 -1.89 21.06
C ALA A 543 -0.47 -2.66 20.10
N LEU A 544 -0.59 -3.98 20.26
CA LEU A 544 -1.49 -4.79 19.43
C LEU A 544 -2.97 -4.47 19.68
N GLU A 545 -3.36 -4.13 20.90
CA GLU A 545 -4.74 -3.74 21.25
C GLU A 545 -5.15 -2.39 20.64
N GLN A 546 -4.19 -1.51 20.37
CA GLN A 546 -4.45 -0.22 19.73
C GLN A 546 -4.58 -0.31 18.20
N LEU A 547 -4.07 -1.37 17.57
CA LEU A 547 -4.21 -1.60 16.14
C LEU A 547 -5.67 -1.93 15.73
N PRO A 548 -6.02 -1.82 14.44
CA PRO A 548 -7.31 -2.27 13.90
C PRO A 548 -7.70 -3.70 14.29
N GLN A 549 -8.58 -3.85 15.29
CA GLN A 549 -9.05 -5.17 15.74
C GLN A 549 -9.94 -5.90 14.73
N SER A 550 -10.37 -5.20 13.67
CA SER A 550 -11.09 -5.80 12.55
C SER A 550 -10.18 -6.59 11.60
N SER A 551 -8.85 -6.56 11.80
CA SER A 551 -7.87 -7.28 10.97
C SER A 551 -7.59 -8.68 11.51
N LYS A 552 -7.70 -9.70 10.65
CA LYS A 552 -7.37 -11.11 10.95
C LYS A 552 -5.93 -11.28 11.44
N MET A 553 -4.99 -10.53 10.86
CA MET A 553 -3.57 -10.57 11.24
C MET A 553 -3.35 -10.01 12.66
N VAL A 554 -3.99 -8.90 12.99
CA VAL A 554 -3.86 -8.24 14.31
C VAL A 554 -4.45 -9.13 15.40
N GLN A 555 -5.64 -9.69 15.18
CA GLN A 555 -6.27 -10.62 16.13
C GLN A 555 -5.38 -11.84 16.39
N SER A 556 -4.88 -12.49 15.34
CA SER A 556 -3.98 -13.64 15.48
C SER A 556 -2.70 -13.30 16.25
N ALA A 557 -2.11 -12.13 16.00
CA ALA A 557 -0.92 -11.68 16.71
C ALA A 557 -1.20 -11.42 18.20
N ARG A 558 -2.35 -10.80 18.51
CA ARG A 558 -2.79 -10.50 19.87
C ARG A 558 -3.03 -11.79 20.67
N GLU A 559 -3.77 -12.73 20.11
CA GLU A 559 -4.08 -14.03 20.73
C GLU A 559 -2.79 -14.81 21.05
N LYS A 560 -1.88 -14.95 20.09
CA LYS A 560 -0.58 -15.62 20.29
C LYS A 560 0.24 -14.98 21.40
N LEU A 561 0.24 -13.64 21.49
CA LEU A 561 0.96 -12.94 22.55
C LEU A 561 0.29 -13.16 23.91
N GLN A 562 -1.04 -13.11 23.99
CA GLN A 562 -1.81 -13.37 25.21
C GLN A 562 -1.62 -14.79 25.73
N GLU A 563 -1.71 -15.80 24.86
CA GLU A 563 -1.43 -17.20 25.20
C GLU A 563 -0.01 -17.35 25.76
N SER A 564 0.97 -16.70 25.13
CA SER A 564 2.36 -16.74 25.61
C SER A 564 2.55 -16.12 26.99
N LEU A 565 1.71 -15.16 27.38
CA LEU A 565 1.77 -14.52 28.70
C LEU A 565 1.15 -15.43 29.76
N GLN A 566 0.04 -16.10 29.43
CA GLN A 566 -0.64 -17.03 30.34
C GLN A 566 0.20 -18.29 30.64
N LEU A 567 1.04 -18.73 29.70
CA LEU A 567 1.94 -19.88 29.89
C LEU A 567 3.21 -19.57 30.73
N ASN A 568 3.51 -18.29 30.99
CA ASN A 568 4.71 -17.86 31.73
C ASN A 568 4.39 -17.31 33.14
N VAL A 569 3.11 -17.30 33.53
CA VAL A 569 2.60 -17.08 34.89
C VAL A 569 2.29 -18.45 35.49
#